data_AF-A0A1A8MQ69-F1
#
_entry.id   AF-A0A1A8MQ69-F1
#
_cell.length_a   1.000
_cell.length_b   1.000
_cell.length_c   1.000
_cell.angle_alpha   90.00
_cell.angle_beta   90.00
_cell.angle_gamma   90.00
#
_symmetry.space_group_name_H-M   'P 1'
#
loop_
_entity.id
_entity.type
_entity.pdbx_description
1 polymer ?
#
loop_
_entity_poly.entity_id
_entity_poly.type
_entity_poly.pdbx_seq_one_letter_code
_entity_poly.pdbx_strand_id
1 'polypeptide(L)'
;MVKMSLDPVQVKELKESSSSNGDTRGSWGEKEVFDQDQLDLTAKPKQVTGRRARKVEGGVFFPKPENAVTIAVSSRVLFRTEREQKVFEQKGVEEYLRYQIEHENEPFAPGPAFSFVKALETVNARLRELYPQSEELFDIVLVTYNHAHVGIRLINTINHHNLFIERFCMTGGSSPIGYLKAWHTNLYLSADAEKVREALTEGIAAATMFMPEKMTEVSESQLRVAFDGDAVLFSDESERIFKAH
;
A
#
# COMPACT_ATOMS: atom_id res chain seq x y z
N MET A 1 3.90 -12.44 40.48
CA MET A 1 3.85 -10.99 40.75
C MET A 1 5.27 -10.45 40.56
N VAL A 2 5.55 -9.86 39.39
CA VAL A 2 6.83 -9.22 39.09
C VAL A 2 6.52 -7.79 38.69
N LYS A 3 7.02 -6.85 39.49
CA LYS A 3 6.95 -5.41 39.34
C LYS A 3 8.35 -4.95 38.95
N MET A 4 8.43 -3.80 38.27
CA MET A 4 9.59 -2.90 38.01
C MET A 4 9.73 -2.65 36.51
N SER A 5 10.00 -1.46 36.00
CA SER A 5 9.95 -0.07 36.48
C SER A 5 10.25 0.73 35.21
N LEU A 6 9.48 1.79 34.92
CA LEU A 6 9.71 2.65 33.75
C LEU A 6 10.58 3.83 34.15
N ASP A 7 11.69 4.07 33.45
CA ASP A 7 12.48 5.29 33.59
C ASP A 7 11.94 6.42 32.68
N PRO A 8 11.98 7.68 33.14
CA PRO A 8 11.31 8.80 32.48
C PRO A 8 12.11 9.44 31.32
N VAL A 9 11.34 10.00 30.38
CA VAL A 9 11.75 10.75 29.19
C VAL A 9 12.53 12.02 29.55
N GLN A 10 13.65 12.25 28.86
CA GLN A 10 14.42 13.50 28.90
C GLN A 10 13.94 14.46 27.80
N VAL A 11 13.47 15.64 28.22
CA VAL A 11 13.11 16.79 27.38
C VAL A 11 14.37 17.65 27.21
N LYS A 12 14.67 18.09 25.98
CA LYS A 12 15.69 19.12 25.74
C LYS A 12 15.13 20.22 24.84
N GLU A 13 15.06 21.41 25.41
CA GLU A 13 14.65 22.66 24.77
C GLU A 13 15.86 23.60 24.62
N LEU A 14 15.70 24.63 23.76
CA LEU A 14 16.53 25.82 23.52
C LEU A 14 17.69 25.64 22.49
N LYS A 15 17.91 26.54 21.52
CA LYS A 15 17.83 28.01 21.54
C LYS A 15 17.80 28.59 20.09
N GLU A 16 17.12 29.73 19.92
CA GLU A 16 17.21 30.63 18.75
C GLU A 16 18.56 31.35 18.69
N SER A 17 18.98 31.73 17.47
CA SER A 17 19.97 32.79 17.25
C SER A 17 19.68 33.57 15.96
N SER A 18 19.79 34.89 16.07
CA SER A 18 19.43 35.96 15.13
C SER A 18 20.50 36.32 14.08
N SER A 19 20.02 36.73 12.90
CA SER A 19 20.49 37.79 11.98
C SER A 19 21.96 37.90 11.51
N SER A 20 22.16 38.02 10.19
CA SER A 20 22.61 39.30 9.56
C SER A 20 22.51 39.27 8.01
N ASN A 21 22.14 40.42 7.45
CA ASN A 21 22.14 40.72 6.02
C ASN A 21 23.56 41.06 5.53
N GLY A 22 23.89 40.66 4.31
CA GLY A 22 25.09 41.08 3.57
C GLY A 22 24.75 41.27 2.10
N ASP A 23 24.70 42.53 1.69
CA ASP A 23 24.34 43.06 0.38
C ASP A 23 25.63 43.27 -0.44
N THR A 24 25.71 42.73 -1.66
CA THR A 24 26.75 43.12 -2.64
C THR A 24 26.20 43.09 -4.07
N ARG A 25 26.02 44.29 -4.61
CA ARG A 25 25.85 44.60 -6.03
C ARG A 25 27.10 44.28 -6.85
N GLY A 26 26.91 43.78 -8.05
CA GLY A 26 27.87 43.78 -9.16
C GLY A 26 27.23 43.36 -10.47
N SER A 27 26.86 44.33 -11.31
CA SER A 27 26.54 44.17 -12.74
C SER A 27 27.81 44.01 -13.60
N TRP A 28 27.85 43.76 -14.91
CA TRP A 28 26.90 43.60 -16.03
C TRP A 28 27.60 42.67 -17.07
N GLY A 29 26.81 41.86 -17.77
CA GLY A 29 26.96 41.59 -19.20
C GLY A 29 28.10 40.68 -19.69
N GLU A 30 27.73 39.53 -20.25
CA GLU A 30 27.94 39.26 -21.67
C GLU A 30 27.00 38.14 -22.14
N LYS A 31 26.56 38.26 -23.39
CA LYS A 31 25.68 37.34 -24.09
C LYS A 31 26.45 36.06 -24.42
N GLU A 32 25.94 34.91 -24.00
CA GLU A 32 26.26 33.66 -24.67
C GLU A 32 25.01 33.09 -25.36
N VAL A 33 25.20 32.87 -26.65
CA VAL A 33 24.26 32.35 -27.62
C VAL A 33 23.96 30.90 -27.23
N PHE A 34 22.66 30.56 -27.18
CA PHE A 34 22.19 29.20 -27.01
C PHE A 34 22.65 28.35 -28.20
N ASP A 35 23.67 27.52 -27.99
CA ASP A 35 24.10 26.52 -28.95
C ASP A 35 23.28 25.25 -28.70
N GLN A 36 22.39 24.95 -29.63
CA GLN A 36 21.37 23.92 -29.52
C GLN A 36 21.87 22.65 -30.23
N ASP A 37 23.01 22.09 -29.80
CA ASP A 37 23.56 20.85 -30.38
C ASP A 37 24.58 20.10 -29.48
N GLN A 38 24.26 19.92 -28.20
CA GLN A 38 24.92 18.90 -27.36
C GLN A 38 23.91 18.13 -26.48
N LEU A 39 23.12 17.26 -27.12
CA LEU A 39 22.49 16.11 -26.48
C LEU A 39 23.38 14.89 -26.71
N ASP A 40 24.29 14.64 -25.77
CA ASP A 40 25.15 13.45 -25.80
C ASP A 40 24.33 12.22 -25.34
N LEU A 41 23.66 11.57 -26.30
CA LEU A 41 22.81 10.38 -26.13
C LEU A 41 23.62 9.08 -25.96
N THR A 42 24.73 9.10 -25.21
CA THR A 42 25.61 7.93 -25.06
C THR A 42 26.01 7.59 -23.62
N ALA A 43 25.15 7.84 -22.63
CA ALA A 43 25.33 7.29 -21.28
C ALA A 43 24.49 6.01 -21.09
N LYS A 44 25.13 4.84 -21.20
CA LYS A 44 24.51 3.54 -20.87
C LYS A 44 24.21 3.45 -19.37
N PRO A 45 23.01 3.00 -18.95
CA PRO A 45 22.71 2.84 -17.53
C PRO A 45 23.58 1.76 -16.88
N LYS A 46 24.12 2.09 -15.69
CA LYS A 46 24.94 1.18 -14.87
C LYS A 46 24.16 -0.11 -14.56
N GLN A 47 24.71 -1.25 -14.96
CA GLN A 47 24.19 -2.57 -14.62
C GLN A 47 24.25 -2.79 -13.10
N VAL A 48 23.09 -2.88 -12.47
CA VAL A 48 22.95 -3.48 -11.13
C VAL A 48 23.07 -4.99 -11.30
N THR A 49 24.25 -5.53 -10.98
CA THR A 49 24.55 -6.95 -10.99
C THR A 49 23.94 -7.61 -9.75
N GLY A 50 22.90 -8.40 -9.97
CA GLY A 50 22.17 -9.10 -8.90
C GLY A 50 20.71 -9.42 -9.22
N ARG A 51 20.30 -9.40 -10.50
CA ARG A 51 18.96 -9.86 -10.91
C ARG A 51 18.99 -11.36 -11.12
N ARG A 52 18.40 -12.15 -10.22
CA ARG A 52 17.78 -13.41 -10.65
C ARG A 52 16.54 -13.02 -11.44
N ALA A 53 16.69 -12.91 -12.76
CA ALA A 53 15.54 -13.00 -13.65
C ALA A 53 14.88 -14.36 -13.37
N ARG A 54 13.73 -14.38 -12.69
CA ARG A 54 12.89 -15.57 -12.72
C ARG A 54 12.24 -15.58 -14.09
N LYS A 55 12.78 -16.45 -14.94
CA LYS A 55 12.27 -16.81 -16.26
C LYS A 55 10.82 -17.27 -16.10
N VAL A 56 9.86 -16.43 -16.45
CA VAL A 56 8.53 -16.90 -16.85
C VAL A 56 8.64 -17.21 -18.33
N GLU A 57 9.10 -18.44 -18.61
CA GLU A 57 9.14 -18.98 -19.97
C GLU A 57 7.71 -19.23 -20.43
N GLY A 58 7.18 -18.33 -21.26
CA GLY A 58 5.76 -18.25 -21.57
C GLY A 58 5.00 -17.68 -20.36
N GLY A 59 4.32 -16.55 -20.54
CA GLY A 59 3.46 -16.01 -19.50
C GLY A 59 2.32 -16.98 -19.24
N VAL A 60 2.54 -17.93 -18.33
CA VAL A 60 1.47 -18.70 -17.71
C VAL A 60 0.77 -17.71 -16.80
N PHE A 61 -0.22 -17.01 -17.37
CA PHE A 61 -1.25 -16.36 -16.58
C PHE A 61 -1.92 -17.48 -15.80
N PHE A 62 -1.67 -17.57 -14.50
CA PHE A 62 -2.38 -18.53 -13.68
C PHE A 62 -3.84 -18.12 -13.71
N PRO A 63 -4.74 -18.98 -14.23
CA PRO A 63 -6.17 -18.70 -14.12
C PRO A 63 -6.49 -18.53 -12.63
N LYS A 64 -7.44 -17.63 -12.35
CA LYS A 64 -7.97 -17.35 -11.00
C LYS A 64 -8.03 -18.66 -10.19
N PRO A 65 -7.35 -18.76 -9.03
CA PRO A 65 -7.59 -19.89 -8.15
C PRO A 65 -9.08 -19.86 -7.80
N GLU A 66 -9.83 -20.88 -8.19
CA GLU A 66 -11.28 -20.90 -7.97
C GLU A 66 -11.62 -20.72 -6.49
N ASN A 67 -10.71 -21.15 -5.63
CA ASN A 67 -10.85 -21.21 -4.18
C ASN A 67 -9.95 -20.21 -3.41
N ALA A 68 -9.30 -19.25 -4.08
CA ALA A 68 -8.51 -18.24 -3.37
C ALA A 68 -9.38 -17.31 -2.54
N VAL A 69 -8.90 -17.00 -1.34
CA VAL A 69 -9.42 -15.92 -0.52
C VAL A 69 -8.93 -14.60 -1.14
N THR A 70 -9.85 -13.91 -1.81
CA THR A 70 -9.59 -12.63 -2.47
C THR A 70 -9.62 -11.49 -1.45
N ILE A 71 -8.50 -10.80 -1.31
CA ILE A 71 -8.30 -9.71 -0.36
C ILE A 71 -8.04 -8.43 -1.15
N ALA A 72 -9.03 -7.53 -1.16
CA ALA A 72 -8.91 -6.23 -1.77
C ALA A 72 -8.38 -5.22 -0.75
N VAL A 73 -7.34 -4.48 -1.11
CA VAL A 73 -6.65 -3.53 -0.23
C VAL A 73 -6.63 -2.17 -0.92
N SER A 74 -7.04 -1.11 -0.23
CA SER A 74 -6.94 0.24 -0.78
C SER A 74 -5.49 0.73 -0.83
N SER A 75 -5.13 1.54 -1.84
CA SER A 75 -3.80 2.16 -1.92
C SER A 75 -3.42 2.95 -0.67
N ARG A 76 -4.40 3.61 -0.04
CA ARG A 76 -4.23 4.40 1.19
C ARG A 76 -3.95 3.58 2.44
N VAL A 77 -4.22 2.27 2.44
CA VAL A 77 -3.83 1.40 3.57
C VAL A 77 -2.59 0.60 3.30
N LEU A 78 -2.31 0.31 2.02
CA LEU A 78 -1.09 -0.37 1.62
C LEU A 78 0.12 0.56 1.69
N PHE A 79 -0.07 1.83 1.37
CA PHE A 79 0.99 2.83 1.31
C PHE A 79 0.60 4.12 2.04
N ARG A 80 1.60 4.81 2.57
CA ARG A 80 1.47 6.15 3.17
C ARG A 80 1.37 7.20 2.07
N THR A 81 0.20 7.84 1.99
CA THR A 81 -0.11 8.86 0.98
C THR A 81 -0.63 10.17 1.60
N GLU A 82 -0.31 10.43 2.87
CA GLU A 82 -0.86 11.58 3.60
C GLU A 82 -0.38 12.92 3.04
N ARG A 83 0.83 12.96 2.48
CA ARG A 83 1.39 14.16 1.85
C ARG A 83 0.61 14.50 0.59
N GLU A 84 0.39 13.50 -0.25
CA GLU A 84 -0.35 13.60 -1.50
C GLU A 84 -1.82 13.98 -1.24
N GLN A 85 -2.42 13.39 -0.21
CA GLN A 85 -3.77 13.73 0.22
C GLN A 85 -3.88 15.21 0.63
N LYS A 86 -2.89 15.74 1.38
CA LYS A 86 -2.85 17.17 1.73
C LYS A 86 -2.72 18.07 0.50
N VAL A 87 -1.91 17.67 -0.50
CA VAL A 87 -1.80 18.42 -1.76
C VAL A 87 -3.16 18.48 -2.46
N PHE A 88 -3.86 17.34 -2.56
CA PHE A 88 -5.21 17.29 -3.14
C PHE A 88 -6.21 18.17 -2.40
N GLU A 89 -6.27 18.07 -1.07
CA GLU A 89 -7.21 18.82 -0.24
C GLU A 89 -6.96 20.33 -0.25
N GLN A 90 -5.69 20.77 -0.27
CA GLN A 90 -5.33 22.18 -0.17
C GLN A 90 -5.21 22.88 -1.52
N LYS A 91 -4.77 22.16 -2.56
CA LYS A 91 -4.40 22.74 -3.86
C LYS A 91 -5.24 22.22 -5.03
N GLY A 92 -6.08 21.22 -4.79
CA GLY A 92 -6.98 20.65 -5.79
C GLY A 92 -6.32 19.64 -6.72
N VAL A 93 -7.12 19.18 -7.69
CA VAL A 93 -6.79 18.05 -8.58
C VAL A 93 -5.56 18.33 -9.45
N GLU A 94 -5.46 19.50 -10.06
CA GLU A 94 -4.38 19.82 -11.02
C GLU A 94 -3.00 19.76 -10.36
N GLU A 95 -2.87 20.40 -9.20
CA GLU A 95 -1.65 20.42 -8.40
C GLU A 95 -1.29 19.04 -7.86
N TYR A 96 -2.30 18.25 -7.48
CA TYR A 96 -2.11 16.85 -7.11
C TYR A 96 -1.58 15.99 -8.27
N LEU A 97 -2.13 16.15 -9.48
CA LEU A 97 -1.66 15.41 -10.66
C LEU A 97 -0.22 15.78 -10.99
N ARG A 98 0.11 17.07 -11.03
CA ARG A 98 1.48 17.53 -11.25
C ARG A 98 2.45 16.98 -10.20
N TYR A 99 2.06 17.05 -8.92
CA TYR A 99 2.87 16.50 -7.83
C TYR A 99 3.13 15.00 -8.03
N GLN A 100 2.11 14.23 -8.40
CA GLN A 100 2.26 12.79 -8.63
C GLN A 100 3.18 12.47 -9.81
N ILE A 101 3.12 13.25 -10.90
CA ILE A 101 3.99 13.10 -12.08
C ILE A 101 5.45 13.41 -11.71
N GLU A 102 5.70 14.54 -11.05
CA GLU A 102 7.04 14.96 -10.63
C GLU A 102 7.71 13.93 -9.71
N HIS A 103 6.92 13.20 -8.92
CA HIS A 103 7.39 12.23 -7.94
C HIS A 103 7.16 10.78 -8.39
N GLU A 104 6.94 10.51 -9.68
CA GLU A 104 6.62 9.16 -10.21
C GLU A 104 7.64 8.07 -9.84
N ASN A 105 8.91 8.45 -9.68
CA ASN A 105 10.01 7.55 -9.32
C ASN A 105 10.29 7.52 -7.82
N GLU A 106 9.53 8.25 -7.02
CA GLU A 106 9.64 8.27 -5.55
C GLU A 106 8.61 7.32 -4.94
N PRO A 107 9.02 6.11 -4.52
CA PRO A 107 8.10 5.10 -4.01
C PRO A 107 7.46 5.56 -2.71
N PHE A 108 6.18 5.22 -2.52
CA PHE A 108 5.51 5.49 -1.24
C PHE A 108 6.09 4.63 -0.12
N ALA A 109 6.06 5.18 1.10
CA ALA A 109 6.44 4.41 2.28
C ALA A 109 5.35 3.36 2.63
N PRO A 110 5.73 2.24 3.28
CA PRO A 110 4.78 1.23 3.75
C PRO A 110 3.67 1.78 4.64
N GLY A 111 2.43 1.36 4.36
CA GLY A 111 1.25 1.59 5.19
C GLY A 111 0.96 0.45 6.17
N PRO A 112 -0.10 0.53 6.99
CA PRO A 112 -0.46 -0.45 8.00
C PRO A 112 -0.90 -1.80 7.45
N ALA A 113 -1.40 -1.87 6.21
CA ALA A 113 -1.69 -3.14 5.57
C ALA A 113 -0.46 -3.80 4.92
N PHE A 114 0.68 -3.11 4.86
CA PHE A 114 1.85 -3.58 4.13
C PHE A 114 2.37 -4.92 4.65
N SER A 115 2.67 -4.99 5.95
CA SER A 115 3.19 -6.23 6.55
C SER A 115 2.18 -7.37 6.49
N PHE A 116 0.88 -7.06 6.51
CA PHE A 116 -0.17 -8.05 6.30
C PHE A 116 -0.13 -8.62 4.88
N VAL A 117 -0.03 -7.77 3.86
CA VAL A 117 0.14 -8.21 2.45
C VAL A 117 1.40 -9.05 2.27
N LYS A 118 2.54 -8.65 2.84
CA LYS A 118 3.77 -9.45 2.82
C LYS A 118 3.61 -10.82 3.50
N ALA A 119 2.87 -10.88 4.60
CA ALA A 119 2.60 -12.13 5.30
C ALA A 119 1.76 -13.09 4.44
N LEU A 120 0.75 -12.59 3.73
CA LEU A 120 -0.05 -13.38 2.80
C LEU A 120 0.78 -13.93 1.64
N GLU A 121 1.61 -13.08 1.01
CA GLU A 121 2.54 -13.50 -0.04
C GLU A 121 3.51 -14.57 0.46
N THR A 122 3.99 -14.43 1.70
CA THR A 122 4.88 -15.41 2.32
C THR A 122 4.16 -16.74 2.52
N VAL A 123 2.92 -16.73 2.99
CA VAL A 123 2.12 -17.97 3.13
C VAL A 123 1.96 -18.66 1.78
N ASN A 124 1.55 -17.93 0.74
CA ASN A 124 1.43 -18.47 -0.61
C ASN A 124 2.76 -19.07 -1.10
N ALA A 125 3.88 -18.35 -0.94
CA ALA A 125 5.20 -18.84 -1.34
C ALA A 125 5.59 -20.14 -0.61
N ARG A 126 5.33 -20.22 0.70
CA ARG A 126 5.60 -21.43 1.51
C ARG A 126 4.70 -22.59 1.12
N LEU A 127 3.42 -22.35 0.89
CA LEU A 127 2.50 -23.38 0.42
C LEU A 127 2.92 -23.93 -0.94
N ARG A 128 3.39 -23.07 -1.84
CA ARG A 128 3.92 -23.49 -3.15
C ARG A 128 5.20 -24.33 -3.03
N GLU A 129 6.08 -24.01 -2.07
CA GLU A 129 7.27 -24.82 -1.76
C GLU A 129 6.90 -26.21 -1.24
N LEU A 130 5.90 -26.29 -0.34
CA LEU A 130 5.46 -27.54 0.27
C LEU A 130 4.58 -28.39 -0.65
N TYR A 131 3.76 -27.73 -1.47
CA TYR A 131 2.77 -28.32 -2.36
C TYR A 131 2.85 -27.64 -3.74
N PRO A 132 3.79 -28.03 -4.61
CA PRO A 132 4.01 -27.36 -5.90
C PRO A 132 2.84 -27.38 -6.89
N GLN A 133 1.83 -28.22 -6.64
CA GLN A 133 0.60 -28.31 -7.44
C GLN A 133 -0.59 -27.59 -6.79
N SER A 134 -0.39 -26.97 -5.62
CA SER A 134 -1.44 -26.18 -4.96
C SER A 134 -1.67 -24.86 -5.67
N GLU A 135 -2.92 -24.42 -5.70
CA GLU A 135 -3.25 -23.07 -6.14
C GLU A 135 -2.89 -22.04 -5.07
N GLU A 136 -2.81 -20.76 -5.45
CA GLU A 136 -2.60 -19.67 -4.49
C GLU A 136 -3.77 -19.61 -3.50
N LEU A 137 -3.46 -19.56 -2.20
CA LEU A 137 -4.48 -19.48 -1.16
C LEU A 137 -5.07 -18.06 -1.07
N PHE A 138 -4.23 -17.05 -1.26
CA PHE A 138 -4.62 -15.64 -1.20
C PHE A 138 -4.43 -14.95 -2.54
N ASP A 139 -5.45 -14.21 -2.98
CA ASP A 139 -5.42 -13.37 -4.17
C ASP A 139 -5.53 -11.90 -3.74
N ILE A 140 -4.44 -11.16 -3.91
CA ILE A 140 -4.32 -9.80 -3.39
C ILE A 140 -4.61 -8.81 -4.52
N VAL A 141 -5.58 -7.93 -4.27
CA VAL A 141 -6.03 -6.96 -5.27
C VAL A 141 -5.90 -5.54 -4.73
N LEU A 142 -5.27 -4.67 -5.49
CA LEU A 142 -5.11 -3.27 -5.10
C LEU A 142 -6.24 -2.42 -5.68
N VAL A 143 -6.91 -1.65 -4.82
CA VAL A 143 -7.96 -0.72 -5.21
C VAL A 143 -7.46 0.70 -4.99
N THR A 144 -7.47 1.53 -6.02
CA THR A 144 -7.19 2.96 -5.86
C THR A 144 -8.32 3.81 -6.39
N TYR A 145 -8.64 4.86 -5.64
CA TYR A 145 -9.65 5.85 -6.01
C TYR A 145 -9.10 6.91 -6.95
N ASN A 146 -7.79 6.91 -7.18
CA ASN A 146 -7.19 7.92 -8.03
C ASN A 146 -7.47 7.64 -9.51
N HIS A 147 -7.38 8.69 -10.33
CA HIS A 147 -7.42 8.55 -11.79
C HIS A 147 -6.24 7.77 -12.33
N ALA A 148 -6.43 7.13 -13.48
CA ALA A 148 -5.40 6.31 -14.15
C ALA A 148 -4.07 7.05 -14.38
N HIS A 149 -4.12 8.37 -14.52
CA HIS A 149 -2.97 9.23 -14.74
C HIS A 149 -1.90 9.16 -13.62
N VAL A 150 -2.26 8.77 -12.39
CA VAL A 150 -1.29 8.62 -11.28
C VAL A 150 -0.87 7.17 -11.02
N GLY A 151 -1.20 6.26 -11.95
CA GLY A 151 -0.95 4.82 -11.81
C GLY A 151 0.53 4.46 -11.86
N ILE A 152 1.35 5.24 -12.58
CA ILE A 152 2.79 4.96 -12.78
C ILE A 152 3.52 4.92 -11.44
N ARG A 153 3.33 5.94 -10.59
CA ARG A 153 3.96 5.99 -9.26
C ARG A 153 3.56 4.80 -8.38
N LEU A 154 2.31 4.36 -8.48
CA LEU A 154 1.80 3.21 -7.73
C LEU A 154 2.46 1.91 -8.19
N ILE A 155 2.57 1.71 -9.51
CA ILE A 155 3.26 0.54 -10.10
C ILE A 155 4.75 0.56 -9.72
N ASN A 156 5.41 1.71 -9.81
CA ASN A 156 6.80 1.87 -9.39
C ASN A 156 6.99 1.54 -7.91
N THR A 157 6.03 1.93 -7.06
CA THR A 157 6.03 1.61 -5.63
C THR A 157 5.87 0.10 -5.38
N ILE A 158 4.92 -0.56 -6.05
CA ILE A 158 4.72 -2.02 -5.97
C ILE A 158 6.01 -2.76 -6.34
N ASN A 159 6.64 -2.35 -7.45
CA ASN A 159 7.89 -2.92 -7.93
C ASN A 159 9.06 -2.66 -6.97
N HIS A 160 9.16 -1.44 -6.43
CA HIS A 160 10.20 -1.06 -5.47
C HIS A 160 10.15 -1.93 -4.21
N HIS A 161 8.95 -2.19 -3.70
CA HIS A 161 8.72 -3.02 -2.52
C HIS A 161 8.64 -4.52 -2.83
N ASN A 162 8.79 -4.90 -4.09
CA ASN A 162 8.76 -6.28 -4.56
C ASN A 162 7.48 -7.02 -4.09
N LEU A 163 6.34 -6.33 -4.19
CA LEU A 163 5.01 -6.89 -3.91
C LEU A 163 4.50 -7.65 -5.13
N PHE A 164 3.90 -8.81 -4.88
CA PHE A 164 3.27 -9.66 -5.88
C PHE A 164 1.77 -9.32 -5.96
N ILE A 165 1.47 -8.20 -6.60
CA ILE A 165 0.11 -7.75 -6.86
C ILE A 165 -0.13 -7.80 -8.37
N GLU A 166 -0.80 -8.85 -8.82
CA GLU A 166 -1.08 -9.06 -10.24
C GLU A 166 -2.28 -8.27 -10.75
N ARG A 167 -3.16 -7.84 -9.82
CA ARG A 167 -4.42 -7.17 -10.15
C ARG A 167 -4.57 -5.87 -9.37
N PHE A 168 -4.89 -4.80 -10.08
CA PHE A 168 -5.28 -3.55 -9.49
C PHE A 168 -6.37 -2.87 -10.32
N CYS A 169 -7.22 -2.07 -9.66
CA CYS A 169 -8.19 -1.20 -10.34
C CYS A 169 -8.03 0.24 -9.89
N MET A 170 -8.37 1.14 -10.81
CA MET A 170 -8.36 2.58 -10.60
C MET A 170 -9.77 3.10 -10.87
N THR A 171 -10.50 3.50 -9.83
CA THR A 171 -11.92 3.84 -9.96
C THR A 171 -12.16 5.31 -10.32
N GLY A 172 -11.12 6.16 -10.28
CA GLY A 172 -11.23 7.58 -10.62
C GLY A 172 -12.29 8.33 -9.80
N GLY A 173 -12.39 8.02 -8.51
CA GLY A 173 -13.36 8.58 -7.58
C GLY A 173 -14.70 7.81 -7.50
N SER A 174 -14.95 6.89 -8.42
CA SER A 174 -16.16 6.07 -8.40
C SER A 174 -16.14 5.03 -7.28
N SER A 175 -17.32 4.54 -6.91
CA SER A 175 -17.47 3.46 -5.93
C SER A 175 -16.71 2.19 -6.37
N PRO A 176 -16.00 1.50 -5.46
CA PRO A 176 -15.21 0.31 -5.79
C PRO A 176 -16.08 -0.95 -5.91
N ILE A 177 -17.34 -0.88 -5.49
CA ILE A 177 -18.23 -2.03 -5.26
C ILE A 177 -18.38 -2.91 -6.51
N GLY A 178 -18.51 -2.30 -7.69
CA GLY A 178 -18.60 -3.04 -8.94
C GLY A 178 -17.39 -3.95 -9.17
N TYR A 179 -16.19 -3.45 -8.89
CA TYR A 179 -14.95 -4.22 -8.97
C TYR A 179 -14.88 -5.29 -7.87
N LEU A 180 -15.20 -4.94 -6.63
CA LEU A 180 -15.17 -5.89 -5.51
C LEU A 180 -16.11 -7.09 -5.75
N LYS A 181 -17.31 -6.85 -6.27
CA LYS A 181 -18.26 -7.91 -6.64
C LYS A 181 -17.75 -8.74 -7.82
N ALA A 182 -17.27 -8.10 -8.88
CA ALA A 182 -16.77 -8.81 -10.07
C ALA A 182 -15.57 -9.71 -9.75
N TRP A 183 -14.78 -9.35 -8.73
CA TRP A 183 -13.65 -10.14 -8.27
C TRP A 183 -13.99 -11.13 -7.15
N HIS A 184 -15.25 -11.22 -6.72
CA HIS A 184 -15.66 -12.05 -5.59
C HIS A 184 -14.82 -11.80 -4.33
N THR A 185 -14.56 -10.53 -4.01
CA THR A 185 -13.76 -10.14 -2.86
C THR A 185 -14.33 -10.74 -1.56
N ASN A 186 -13.50 -11.47 -0.83
CA ASN A 186 -13.85 -12.03 0.47
C ASN A 186 -13.62 -11.03 1.60
N LEU A 187 -12.58 -10.19 1.49
CA LEU A 187 -12.25 -9.16 2.47
C LEU A 187 -11.79 -7.86 1.79
N TYR A 188 -12.38 -6.73 2.17
CA TYR A 188 -11.97 -5.40 1.73
C TYR A 188 -11.39 -4.56 2.86
N LEU A 189 -10.16 -4.06 2.68
CA LEU A 189 -9.46 -3.22 3.66
C LEU A 189 -9.25 -1.81 3.12
N SER A 190 -9.75 -0.80 3.83
CA SER A 190 -9.68 0.60 3.40
C SER A 190 -9.46 1.58 4.53
N ALA A 191 -8.86 2.73 4.21
CA ALA A 191 -8.75 3.85 5.14
C ALA A 191 -10.03 4.70 5.16
N ASP A 192 -10.88 4.53 4.14
CA ASP A 192 -12.12 5.29 3.98
C ASP A 192 -13.31 4.52 4.57
N ALA A 193 -13.84 5.01 5.69
CA ALA A 193 -14.95 4.40 6.41
C ALA A 193 -16.27 4.41 5.62
N GLU A 194 -16.50 5.41 4.76
CA GLU A 194 -17.70 5.47 3.91
C GLU A 194 -17.67 4.31 2.91
N LYS A 195 -16.50 4.05 2.31
CA LYS A 195 -16.30 2.96 1.35
C LYS A 195 -16.39 1.58 1.99
N VAL A 196 -15.91 1.45 3.22
CA VAL A 196 -16.11 0.23 4.02
C VAL A 196 -17.60 -0.01 4.25
N ARG A 197 -18.36 1.03 4.59
CA ARG A 197 -19.81 0.92 4.78
C ARG A 197 -20.55 0.55 3.50
N GLU A 198 -20.16 1.14 2.35
CA GLU A 198 -20.67 0.75 1.03
C GLU A 198 -20.46 -0.77 0.81
N ALA A 199 -19.25 -1.29 1.09
CA ALA A 199 -18.93 -2.71 0.91
C ALA A 199 -19.73 -3.63 1.83
N LEU A 200 -19.84 -3.27 3.11
CA LEU A 200 -20.62 -4.02 4.09
C LEU A 200 -22.10 -4.10 3.72
N THR A 201 -22.67 -3.00 3.22
CA THR A 201 -24.08 -2.94 2.77
C THR A 201 -24.36 -3.91 1.62
N GLU A 202 -23.34 -4.18 0.81
CA GLU A 202 -23.39 -5.06 -0.35
C GLU A 202 -22.98 -6.52 -0.02
N GLY A 203 -22.84 -6.85 1.26
CA GLY A 203 -22.53 -8.19 1.75
C GLY A 203 -21.06 -8.59 1.63
N ILE A 204 -20.16 -7.64 1.36
CA ILE A 204 -18.71 -7.88 1.30
C ILE A 204 -18.11 -7.61 2.67
N ALA A 205 -17.41 -8.58 3.25
CA ALA A 205 -16.72 -8.35 4.53
C ALA A 205 -15.67 -7.27 4.34
N ALA A 206 -15.68 -6.25 5.19
CA ALA A 206 -14.80 -5.11 5.06
C ALA A 206 -14.42 -4.52 6.42
N ALA A 207 -13.25 -3.90 6.49
CA ALA A 207 -12.76 -3.25 7.70
C ALA A 207 -12.03 -1.95 7.39
N THR A 208 -12.24 -0.96 8.26
CA THR A 208 -11.50 0.29 8.23
C THR A 208 -10.16 0.10 8.93
N MET A 209 -9.07 0.43 8.24
CA MET A 209 -7.73 0.44 8.83
C MET A 209 -7.26 1.88 9.02
N PHE A 210 -6.80 2.18 10.23
CA PHE A 210 -6.27 3.49 10.59
C PHE A 210 -4.76 3.55 10.37
N MET A 211 -4.27 4.71 9.95
CA MET A 211 -2.82 5.00 9.93
C MET A 211 -2.38 5.36 11.35
N PRO A 212 -1.59 4.53 12.04
CA PRO A 212 -1.07 4.91 13.35
C PRO A 212 0.07 5.94 13.19
N GLU A 213 0.19 6.84 14.16
CA GLU A 213 1.31 7.81 14.21
C GLU A 213 2.68 7.11 14.25
N LYS A 214 2.74 5.97 14.95
CA LYS A 214 3.91 5.08 15.00
C LYS A 214 3.51 3.70 14.48
N MET A 215 4.24 3.21 13.47
CA MET A 215 4.09 1.81 13.08
C MET A 215 4.74 0.92 14.12
N THR A 216 3.99 -0.06 14.59
CA THR A 216 4.57 -1.19 15.31
C THR A 216 5.21 -2.11 14.28
N GLU A 217 6.45 -2.54 14.54
CA GLU A 217 7.07 -3.60 13.75
C GLU A 217 6.31 -4.90 13.99
N VAL A 218 5.69 -5.42 12.93
CA VAL A 218 5.00 -6.70 12.92
C VAL A 218 5.69 -7.61 11.91
N SER A 219 5.61 -8.92 12.13
CA SER A 219 6.27 -9.89 11.26
C SER A 219 5.65 -9.87 9.86
N GLU A 220 6.48 -9.73 8.84
CA GLU A 220 6.10 -9.86 7.43
C GLU A 220 6.14 -11.31 6.95
N SER A 221 6.71 -12.23 7.74
CA SER A 221 6.90 -13.63 7.37
C SER A 221 5.90 -14.59 8.02
N GLN A 222 5.07 -14.09 8.95
CA GLN A 222 4.10 -14.88 9.68
C GLN A 222 2.73 -14.21 9.66
N LEU A 223 1.74 -14.93 9.13
CA LEU A 223 0.34 -14.59 9.33
C LEU A 223 -0.14 -15.16 10.67
N ARG A 224 -0.62 -14.29 11.56
CA ARG A 224 -1.22 -14.69 12.84
C ARG A 224 -2.71 -14.45 12.78
N VAL A 225 -3.49 -15.50 12.97
CA VAL A 225 -4.96 -15.44 13.00
C VAL A 225 -5.41 -15.66 14.44
N ALA A 226 -6.15 -14.70 14.97
CA ALA A 226 -6.85 -14.86 16.24
C ALA A 226 -8.30 -15.24 15.95
N PHE A 227 -8.79 -16.29 16.60
CA PHE A 227 -10.19 -16.69 16.55
C PHE A 227 -10.87 -16.15 17.79
N ASP A 228 -11.73 -15.15 17.61
CA ASP A 228 -12.59 -14.64 18.66
C ASP A 228 -13.87 -15.48 18.66
N GLY A 229 -14.06 -16.30 19.69
CA GLY A 229 -15.05 -17.38 19.75
C GLY A 229 -16.49 -16.91 19.96
N ASP A 230 -16.72 -15.60 20.08
CA ASP A 230 -17.92 -15.06 20.72
C ASP A 230 -19.09 -14.74 19.76
N ALA A 231 -18.98 -14.98 18.45
CA ALA A 231 -20.02 -14.54 17.50
C ALA A 231 -20.80 -15.63 16.74
N VAL A 232 -20.23 -16.79 16.39
CA VAL A 232 -20.94 -17.75 15.48
C VAL A 232 -20.54 -19.23 15.67
N LEU A 233 -19.62 -19.59 16.57
CA LEU A 233 -19.31 -21.02 16.79
C LEU A 233 -20.36 -21.74 17.66
N PHE A 234 -21.23 -20.97 18.31
CA PHE A 234 -22.39 -21.47 19.03
C PHE A 234 -23.61 -20.70 18.50
N SER A 235 -24.28 -21.25 17.49
CA SER A 235 -25.62 -20.79 17.15
C SER A 235 -26.53 -20.95 18.38
N ASP A 236 -27.59 -20.12 18.48
CA ASP A 236 -28.65 -20.28 19.50
C ASP A 236 -29.23 -21.70 19.57
N GLU A 237 -29.01 -22.55 18.55
CA GLU A 237 -29.36 -23.97 18.58
C GLU A 237 -28.61 -24.74 19.67
N SER A 238 -27.33 -24.41 19.91
CA SER A 238 -26.54 -25.01 20.98
C SER A 238 -27.06 -24.58 22.36
N GLU A 239 -27.50 -23.32 22.49
CA GLU A 239 -28.09 -22.79 23.72
C GLU A 239 -29.50 -23.36 24.00
N ARG A 240 -30.28 -23.65 22.96
CA ARG A 240 -31.59 -24.31 23.07
C ARG A 240 -31.47 -25.75 23.56
N ILE A 241 -30.44 -26.49 23.16
CA ILE A 241 -30.20 -27.86 23.65
C ILE A 241 -29.75 -27.84 25.11
N PHE A 242 -28.90 -26.89 25.50
CA PHE A 242 -28.44 -26.76 26.90
C PHE A 242 -29.57 -26.35 27.86
N LYS A 243 -30.54 -25.52 27.44
CA LYS A 243 -31.70 -25.14 28.27
C LYS A 243 -32.80 -26.22 28.32
N ALA A 244 -32.72 -27.26 27.50
CA ALA A 244 -33.73 -28.32 27.42
C ALA A 244 -33.36 -29.58 28.23
N HIS A 245 -32.23 -29.62 28.94
CA HIS A 245 -31.80 -30.73 29.81
C HIS A 245 -31.37 -30.21 31.19
#